data_AF-A0A534MZL9-F1
#
_entry.id   AF-A0A534MZL9-F1
#
_cell.length_a   1.000
_cell.length_b   1.000
_cell.length_c   1.000
_cell.angle_alpha   90.00
_cell.angle_beta   90.00
_cell.angle_gamma   90.00
#
_symmetry.space_group_name_H-M   'P 1'
#
loop_
_entity.id
_entity.type
_entity.pdbx_description
1 polymer ?
#
loop_
_entity_poly.entity_id
_entity_poly.type
_entity_poly.pdbx_seq_one_letter_code
_entity_poly.pdbx_strand_id
1 'polypeptide(L)'
;MQRRELILAALIVWLSPSHFEAANGQTEWEKTLAAAKKEGTLVVGIPASAELRKAIDARFQEKFRIPLELFPSRGPENATRII
;
A
#
# COMPACT_ATOMS: atom_id res chain seq x y z
N MET A 1 37.13 -20.91 25.37
CA MET A 1 36.29 -20.44 24.24
C MET A 1 37.19 -19.90 23.16
N GLN A 2 37.34 -20.65 22.07
CA GLN A 2 38.27 -20.33 21.00
C GLN A 2 37.66 -19.32 20.03
N ARG A 3 38.48 -18.41 19.48
CA ARG A 3 38.11 -17.39 18.48
C ARG A 3 37.32 -17.95 17.27
N ARG A 4 37.48 -19.23 16.94
CA ARG A 4 36.70 -19.95 15.91
C ARG A 4 35.22 -20.13 16.29
N GLU A 5 34.92 -20.37 17.56
CA GLU A 5 33.54 -20.54 18.05
C GLU A 5 32.78 -19.20 18.01
N LEU A 6 33.47 -18.09 18.30
CA LEU A 6 32.90 -16.75 18.18
C LEU A 6 32.62 -16.36 16.73
N ILE A 7 33.47 -16.76 15.78
CA ILE A 7 33.24 -16.52 14.35
C ILE A 7 32.07 -17.36 13.84
N LEU A 8 31.96 -18.62 14.26
CA LEU A 8 30.84 -19.49 13.88
C LEU A 8 29.52 -19.00 14.48
N ALA A 9 29.51 -18.57 15.74
CA ALA A 9 28.34 -17.99 16.37
C ALA A 9 27.89 -16.69 15.67
N ALA A 10 28.84 -15.82 15.29
CA ALA A 10 28.54 -14.61 14.53
C ALA A 10 27.95 -14.92 13.14
N LEU A 11 28.43 -15.97 12.46
CA LEU A 11 27.92 -16.37 11.14
C LEU A 11 26.48 -16.89 11.21
N ILE A 12 26.12 -17.61 12.28
CA ILE A 12 24.77 -18.16 12.51
C ILE A 12 23.76 -17.03 12.82
N VAL A 13 24.19 -15.99 13.56
CA VAL A 13 23.36 -14.81 13.80
C VAL A 13 23.11 -14.01 12.52
N TRP A 14 24.08 -13.95 11.60
CA TRP A 14 23.91 -13.30 10.28
C TRP A 14 23.01 -14.08 9.31
N LEU A 15 22.91 -15.40 9.45
CA LEU A 15 21.99 -16.23 8.66
C LEU A 15 20.58 -16.32 9.27
N SER A 16 20.30 -15.62 10.37
CA SER A 16 18.99 -15.67 11.00
C SER A 16 17.92 -15.07 10.07
N PRO A 17 16.85 -15.81 9.73
CA PRO A 17 15.82 -15.39 8.77
C PRO A 17 14.90 -14.25 9.27
N SER A 18 15.22 -13.63 10.41
CA SER A 18 14.50 -12.51 11.02
C SER A 18 14.49 -11.23 10.15
N HIS A 19 15.16 -11.22 8.99
CA HIS A 19 15.14 -10.13 8.02
C HIS A 19 13.95 -10.16 7.04
N PHE A 20 13.08 -11.17 7.10
CA PHE A 20 12.02 -11.40 6.08
C PHE A 20 10.67 -10.70 6.31
N GLU A 21 10.45 -9.96 7.39
CA GLU A 21 9.13 -9.34 7.62
C GLU A 21 8.80 -8.21 6.63
N ALA A 22 9.79 -7.41 6.21
CA ALA A 22 9.56 -6.31 5.26
C ALA A 22 9.22 -6.79 3.84
N ALA A 23 9.72 -7.97 3.44
CA ALA A 23 9.47 -8.53 2.11
C ALA A 23 8.02 -9.03 1.93
N ASN A 24 7.38 -9.44 3.02
CA ASN A 24 6.00 -9.95 2.98
C ASN A 24 4.99 -8.82 2.69
N GLY A 25 5.14 -7.66 3.35
CA GLY A 25 4.24 -6.52 3.16
C GLY A 25 4.23 -5.98 1.72
N GLN A 26 5.41 -5.89 1.10
CA GLN A 26 5.54 -5.45 -0.30
C GLN A 26 4.86 -6.44 -1.26
N THR A 27 5.04 -7.75 -1.02
CA THR A 27 4.42 -8.79 -1.86
C THR A 27 2.89 -8.75 -1.77
N GLU A 28 2.33 -8.63 -0.57
CA GLU A 28 0.88 -8.52 -0.38
C GLU A 28 0.31 -7.21 -0.94
N TRP A 29 1.08 -6.12 -0.86
CA TRP A 29 0.72 -4.86 -1.49
C TRP A 29 0.63 -4.97 -3.01
N GLU A 30 1.60 -5.61 -3.66
CA GLU A 30 1.61 -5.82 -5.11
C GLU A 30 0.44 -6.68 -5.57
N LYS A 31 0.10 -7.75 -4.82
CA LYS A 31 -1.09 -8.57 -5.07
C LYS A 31 -2.37 -7.73 -4.98
N THR A 32 -2.47 -6.88 -3.96
CA THR A 32 -3.63 -5.98 -3.76
C THR A 32 -3.80 -5.03 -4.95
N LEU A 33 -2.72 -4.41 -5.42
CA LEU A 33 -2.75 -3.53 -6.60
C LEU A 33 -3.13 -4.30 -7.87
N ALA A 34 -2.65 -5.54 -8.03
CA ALA A 34 -3.00 -6.38 -9.17
C ALA A 34 -4.49 -6.77 -9.16
N ALA A 35 -5.07 -7.03 -7.98
CA ALA A 35 -6.49 -7.31 -7.82
C ALA A 35 -7.33 -6.06 -8.12
N ALA A 36 -7.00 -4.91 -7.52
CA ALA A 36 -7.74 -3.65 -7.72
C ALA A 36 -7.79 -3.22 -9.21
N LYS A 37 -6.69 -3.40 -9.96
CA LYS A 37 -6.66 -3.15 -11.41
C LYS A 37 -7.63 -4.02 -12.21
N LYS A 38 -7.93 -5.24 -11.71
CA LYS A 38 -8.88 -6.17 -12.35
C LYS A 38 -10.31 -5.91 -11.91
N GLU A 39 -10.50 -5.52 -10.65
CA GLU A 39 -11.81 -5.32 -10.02
C GLU A 39 -12.53 -4.06 -10.50
N GLY A 40 -11.80 -3.04 -10.96
CA GLY A 40 -12.37 -1.92 -11.71
C GLY A 40 -12.05 -0.55 -11.11
N THR A 41 -13.10 0.22 -10.78
CA THR A 41 -12.99 1.64 -10.43
C THR A 41 -13.00 1.83 -8.92
N LEU A 42 -12.01 2.56 -8.40
CA LEU A 42 -12.00 3.02 -7.02
C LEU A 42 -12.86 4.27 -6.88
N VAL A 43 -13.83 4.26 -5.96
CA VAL A 43 -14.75 5.38 -5.73
C VAL A 43 -14.44 6.00 -4.36
N VAL A 44 -14.03 7.27 -4.33
CA VAL A 44 -13.56 7.96 -3.10
C VAL A 44 -14.34 9.23 -2.83
N GLY A 45 -14.96 9.27 -1.65
CA GLY A 45 -15.71 10.41 -1.16
C GLY A 45 -14.84 11.30 -0.30
N ILE A 46 -14.55 12.51 -0.78
CA ILE A 46 -13.66 13.42 -0.08
C ILE A 46 -14.18 14.86 -0.12
N PRO A 47 -14.20 15.60 1.00
CA PRO A 47 -14.57 17.01 1.02
C PRO A 47 -13.41 17.90 0.53
N ALA A 48 -12.79 17.55 -0.60
CA ALA A 48 -11.70 18.31 -1.21
C ALA A 48 -12.23 19.43 -2.12
N SER A 49 -11.39 20.44 -2.39
CA SER A 49 -11.66 21.42 -3.44
C SER A 49 -11.63 20.76 -4.82
N ALA A 50 -12.20 21.42 -5.84
CA ALA A 50 -12.16 20.91 -7.21
C ALA A 50 -10.73 20.80 -7.75
N GLU A 51 -9.86 21.75 -7.40
CA GLU A 51 -8.45 21.74 -7.78
C GLU A 51 -7.69 20.57 -7.13
N LEU A 52 -7.90 20.35 -5.82
CA LEU A 52 -7.28 19.24 -5.12
C LEU A 52 -7.74 17.89 -5.67
N ARG A 53 -9.03 17.74 -6.02
CA ARG A 53 -9.52 16.52 -6.70
C ARG A 53 -8.79 16.27 -8.02
N LYS A 54 -8.61 17.29 -8.87
CA LYS A 54 -7.85 17.14 -10.13
C LYS A 54 -6.41 16.71 -9.89
N ALA A 55 -5.76 17.27 -8.88
CA ALA A 55 -4.39 16.91 -8.52
C ALA A 55 -4.29 15.46 -8.00
N ILE A 56 -5.24 15.03 -7.18
CA ILE A 56 -5.33 13.65 -6.68
C ILE A 56 -5.54 12.68 -7.85
N ASP A 57 -6.48 12.98 -8.73
CA ASP A 57 -6.79 12.15 -9.90
C ASP A 57 -5.55 11.92 -10.78
N ALA A 58 -4.87 13.00 -11.16
CA ALA A 58 -3.66 12.92 -11.98
C ALA A 58 -2.56 12.08 -11.32
N ARG A 59 -2.28 12.32 -10.03
CA ARG A 59 -1.22 11.61 -9.29
C ARG A 59 -1.57 10.15 -9.02
N PHE A 60 -2.83 9.85 -8.73
CA PHE A 60 -3.28 8.50 -8.48
C PHE A 60 -3.20 7.66 -9.76
N GLN A 61 -3.65 8.23 -10.88
CA GLN A 61 -3.58 7.54 -12.17
C GLN A 61 -2.14 7.32 -12.64
N GLU A 62 -1.25 8.30 -12.44
CA GLU A 62 0.19 8.16 -12.71
C GLU A 62 0.81 6.99 -11.93
N LYS A 63 0.50 6.91 -10.62
CA LYS A 63 1.14 5.95 -9.71
C LYS A 63 0.55 4.55 -9.78
N PHE A 64 -0.77 4.43 -9.80
CA PHE A 64 -1.46 3.16 -9.61
C PHE A 64 -2.11 2.63 -10.88
N ARG A 65 -2.43 3.51 -11.85
CA ARG A 65 -3.12 3.14 -13.10
C ARG A 65 -4.42 2.38 -12.84
N ILE A 66 -5.15 2.78 -11.80
CA ILE A 66 -6.45 2.24 -11.42
C ILE A 66 -7.46 3.37 -11.68
N PRO A 67 -8.57 3.12 -12.39
CA PRO A 67 -9.62 4.11 -12.57
C PRO A 67 -10.11 4.65 -11.22
N LEU A 68 -10.25 5.97 -11.11
CA LEU A 68 -10.63 6.66 -9.88
C LEU A 68 -11.82 7.58 -10.13
N GLU A 69 -12.81 7.50 -9.26
CA GLU A 69 -13.93 8.44 -9.21
C GLU A 69 -13.88 9.21 -7.89
N LEU A 70 -13.74 10.53 -7.97
CA LEU A 70 -13.70 11.41 -6.80
C LEU A 70 -15.00 12.18 -6.67
N PHE A 71 -15.73 11.96 -5.59
CA PHE A 71 -16.97 12.68 -5.31
C PHE A 71 -16.82 13.65 -4.13
N PRO A 72 -17.28 14.92 -4.29
CA PRO A 72 -17.39 15.86 -3.18
C PRO A 72 -18.46 15.38 -2.22
N SER A 73 -18.07 15.00 -1.01
CA SER A 73 -19.04 14.62 0.01
C SER A 73 -18.45 14.74 1.40
N ARG A 74 -19.30 15.11 2.36
CA ARG A 74 -18.94 15.17 3.78
C ARG A 74 -19.03 13.78 4.41
N GLY A 75 -18.28 13.55 5.50
CA GLY A 75 -18.23 12.25 6.18
C GLY A 75 -19.59 11.58 6.41
N PRO A 76 -20.61 12.29 6.94
CA PRO A 76 -21.94 11.72 7.11
C PRO A 76 -22.64 11.35 5.79
N GLU A 77 -22.49 12.14 4.74
CA GLU A 77 -23.06 11.87 3.42
C GLU A 77 -22.38 10.66 2.76
N ASN A 78 -21.06 10.50 2.93
CA ASN A 78 -20.32 9.30 2.49
C ASN A 78 -20.82 8.02 3.15
N ALA A 79 -21.04 8.06 4.46
CA ALA A 79 -21.38 6.88 5.25
C ALA A 79 -22.68 6.22 4.76
N THR A 80 -23.64 7.02 4.27
CA THR A 80 -24.92 6.50 3.73
C THR A 80 -24.78 5.73 2.41
N ARG A 81 -23.62 5.79 1.75
CA ARG A 81 -23.38 5.17 0.44
C ARG A 81 -22.59 3.87 0.51
N ILE A 82 -22.12 3.49 1.70
CA ILE A 82 -21.42 2.22 1.93
C ILE A 82 -22.50 1.21 2.29
N ILE A 83 -22.65 0.16 1.48
CA ILE A 83 -23.66 -0.91 1.64
C ILE A 83 -23.02 -2.11 2.34
#